data_AF-A0A0G1JEB3-F1
#
_entry.id   AF-A0A0G1JEB3-F1
#
_cell.length_a   1.000
_cell.length_b   1.000
_cell.length_c   1.000
_cell.angle_alpha   90.00
_cell.angle_beta   90.00
_cell.angle_gamma   90.00
#
_symmetry.space_group_name_H-M   'P 1'
#
loop_
_entity.id
_entity.type
_entity.pdbx_description
1 polymer ?
#
loop_
_entity_poly.entity_id
_entity_poly.type
_entity_poly.pdbx_seq_one_letter_code
_entity_poly.pdbx_strand_id
1 'polypeptide(L)'
;MSNQRGFVQIIIIIVLLVVILSLLGVSLSSLFSNPILKDNFGFIGDWLSNIWNNYLATSAHYFWNIIKEVIWTPFVETMRGLSAGVNPFVK
;
A
#
# COMPACT_ATOMS: atom_id res chain seq x y z
N MET A 1 -5.73 4.49 17.70
CA MET A 1 -4.26 4.62 17.67
C MET A 1 -3.67 3.40 16.96
N SER A 2 -3.60 3.40 15.62
CA SER A 2 -3.13 2.23 14.84
C SER A 2 -2.28 2.59 13.62
N ASN A 3 -1.84 3.84 13.48
CA ASN A 3 -1.00 4.30 12.36
C ASN A 3 0.49 3.95 12.51
N GLN A 4 0.91 3.32 13.60
CA GLN A 4 2.33 3.00 13.85
C GLN A 4 2.76 1.64 13.28
N ARG A 5 1.84 0.67 13.13
CA ARG A 5 2.17 -0.66 12.58
C ARG A 5 2.51 -0.61 11.08
N GLY A 6 1.75 0.16 10.29
CA GLY A 6 2.02 0.30 8.86
C GLY A 6 3.35 0.99 8.56
N PHE A 7 3.72 2.00 9.36
CA PHE A 7 4.98 2.73 9.17
C PHE A 7 6.21 1.85 9.43
N VAL A 8 6.20 1.09 10.53
CA VAL A 8 7.30 0.14 10.84
C VAL A 8 7.40 -0.96 9.79
N GLN A 9 6.27 -1.46 9.30
CA GLN A 9 6.24 -2.49 8.26
C GLN A 9 6.83 -1.99 6.94
N ILE A 10 6.55 -0.74 6.55
CA ILE A 10 7.14 -0.11 5.36
C ILE A 10 8.65 0.01 5.52
N ILE A 11 9.14 0.42 6.69
CA ILE A 11 10.59 0.50 6.95
C ILE A 11 11.24 -0.88 6.80
N ILE A 12 10.63 -1.93 7.35
CA ILE A 12 11.14 -3.31 7.24
C ILE A 12 11.18 -3.75 5.77
N ILE A 13 10.14 -3.44 4.99
CA ILE A 13 10.10 -3.74 3.56
C ILE A 13 11.21 -3.02 2.81
N ILE A 14 11.43 -1.72 3.06
CA ILE A 14 12.50 -0.94 2.43
C ILE A 14 13.87 -1.54 2.77
N VAL A 15 14.12 -1.87 4.04
CA VAL A 15 15.39 -2.49 4.47
C VAL A 15 15.60 -3.83 3.78
N LEU A 16 14.59 -4.70 3.72
CA LEU A 16 14.69 -5.97 3.02
C LEU A 16 14.96 -5.80 1.52
N LEU A 17 14.31 -4.83 0.89
CA LEU A 17 14.49 -4.53 -0.53
C LEU A 17 15.93 -4.08 -0.82
N VAL A 18 16.52 -3.25 0.06
CA VAL A 18 17.94 -2.87 -0.02
C VAL A 18 18.87 -4.08 0.14
N VAL A 19 18.58 -4.96 1.09
CA VAL A 19 19.37 -6.20 1.29
C VAL A 19 19.31 -7.09 0.05
N ILE A 20 18.12 -7.30 -0.52
CA ILE A 20 17.93 -8.11 -1.74
C ILE A 20 18.71 -7.51 -2.92
N LEU A 21 18.60 -6.20 -3.15
CA LEU A 21 19.36 -5.52 -4.22
C LEU A 21 20.87 -5.68 -4.02
N SER A 22 21.34 -5.57 -2.77
CA SER A 22 22.75 -5.77 -2.44
C SER A 22 23.21 -7.22 -2.68
N LEU A 23 22.37 -8.22 -2.37
CA LEU A 23 22.66 -9.65 -2.63
C LEU A 23 22.71 -9.98 -4.12
N LEU A 24 21.94 -9.25 -4.93
CA LEU A 24 21.97 -9.34 -6.40
C LEU A 24 23.18 -8.61 -7.01
N GLY A 25 24.10 -8.09 -6.18
CA GLY A 25 25.31 -7.38 -6.62
C GLY A 25 25.08 -5.94 -7.06
N VAL A 26 23.86 -5.41 -6.86
CA VAL A 26 23.50 -4.05 -7.25
C VAL A 26 23.65 -3.13 -6.04
N SER A 27 24.64 -2.25 -6.05
CA SER A 27 24.80 -1.26 -4.99
C SER A 27 23.82 -0.10 -5.18
N LEU A 28 23.19 0.38 -4.10
CA LEU A 28 22.35 1.59 -4.14
C LEU A 28 23.14 2.79 -4.66
N SER A 29 24.41 2.92 -4.26
CA SER A 29 25.28 3.98 -4.77
C SER A 29 25.41 3.89 -6.30
N SER A 30 25.65 2.71 -6.86
CA SER A 30 25.72 2.53 -8.31
C SER A 30 24.40 2.79 -9.01
N LEU A 31 23.25 2.55 -8.37
CA LEU A 31 21.93 2.87 -8.93
C LEU A 31 21.76 4.37 -9.15
N PHE A 32 22.22 5.20 -8.21
CA PHE A 32 22.12 6.65 -8.32
C PHE A 32 23.27 7.29 -9.10
N SER A 33 24.43 6.63 -9.17
CA SER A 33 25.63 7.15 -9.83
C SER A 33 25.71 6.78 -11.32
N ASN A 34 25.18 5.61 -11.69
CA ASN A 34 25.28 5.10 -13.05
C ASN A 34 24.01 5.48 -13.84
N PRO A 35 24.14 6.32 -14.89
CA PRO A 35 22.99 6.75 -15.68
C PRO A 35 22.26 5.58 -16.36
N ILE A 36 22.98 4.54 -16.78
CA ILE A 36 22.38 3.35 -17.42
C ILE A 36 21.53 2.57 -16.41
N LEU A 37 22.04 2.34 -15.19
CA LEU A 37 21.26 1.64 -14.16
C LEU A 37 20.04 2.47 -13.74
N LYS A 38 20.22 3.79 -13.58
CA LYS A 38 19.12 4.71 -13.28
C LYS A 38 18.02 4.63 -14.34
N ASP A 39 18.36 4.65 -15.62
CA ASP A 39 17.38 4.59 -16.71
C ASP A 39 16.68 3.23 -16.78
N ASN A 40 17.41 2.11 -16.59
CA ASN A 40 16.81 0.77 -16.58
C ASN A 40 15.83 0.57 -15.39
N PHE A 41 16.20 1.01 -14.19
CA PHE A 41 15.33 0.92 -13.03
C PHE A 41 14.15 1.89 -13.11
N GLY A 42 14.35 3.06 -13.71
CA GLY A 42 13.28 3.98 -14.07
C GLY A 42 12.28 3.33 -15.03
N PHE A 43 12.76 2.71 -16.11
CA PHE A 43 11.93 1.98 -17.07
C PHE A 43 11.12 0.85 -16.41
N ILE A 44 11.75 0.05 -15.54
CA ILE A 44 11.04 -1.01 -14.80
C ILE A 44 9.98 -0.39 -13.88
N GLY A 45 10.32 0.68 -13.17
CA GLY A 45 9.39 1.39 -12.28
C GLY A 45 8.18 1.95 -13.03
N ASP A 46 8.41 2.59 -14.18
CA ASP A 46 7.37 3.14 -15.05
C ASP A 46 6.49 2.02 -15.62
N TRP A 47 7.09 0.90 -16.03
CA TRP A 47 6.35 -0.26 -16.50
C TRP A 47 5.49 -0.87 -15.37
N LEU A 48 6.03 -1.00 -14.16
CA LEU A 48 5.30 -1.51 -13.00
C LEU A 48 4.14 -0.58 -12.62
N SER A 49 4.39 0.74 -12.63
CA SER A 49 3.39 1.78 -12.40
C SER A 49 2.27 1.72 -13.45
N ASN A 50 2.64 1.54 -14.72
CA ASN A 50 1.68 1.41 -15.81
C ASN A 50 0.83 0.14 -15.66
N ILE A 51 1.43 -0.99 -15.26
CA ILE A 51 0.67 -2.21 -14.96
C ILE A 51 -0.27 -2.01 -13.79
N TRP A 52 0.23 -1.40 -12.71
CA TRP A 52 -0.56 -1.09 -11.55
C TRP A 52 -1.77 -0.25 -11.94
N ASN A 53 -1.57 0.88 -12.60
CA ASN A 53 -2.63 1.82 -12.93
C ASN A 53 -3.63 1.26 -13.96
N ASN A 54 -3.18 0.48 -14.95
CA ASN A 54 -4.07 0.00 -16.01
C ASN A 54 -4.82 -1.29 -15.66
N TYR A 55 -4.23 -2.18 -14.86
CA TYR A 55 -4.79 -3.52 -14.63
C TYR A 55 -5.16 -3.76 -13.16
N LEU A 56 -4.25 -3.42 -12.25
CA LEU A 56 -4.40 -3.79 -10.84
C LEU A 56 -5.21 -2.76 -10.07
N ALA A 57 -5.13 -1.47 -10.41
CA ALA A 57 -5.78 -0.38 -9.71
C ALA A 57 -7.30 -0.49 -9.81
N THR A 58 -7.84 -0.77 -11.00
CA THR A 58 -9.28 -0.98 -11.19
C THR A 58 -9.80 -2.14 -10.34
N SER A 59 -9.10 -3.27 -10.37
CA SER A 59 -9.47 -4.47 -9.60
C SER A 59 -9.35 -4.22 -8.09
N ALA A 60 -8.30 -3.52 -7.66
CA ALA A 60 -8.08 -3.13 -6.28
C ALA A 60 -9.15 -2.14 -5.78
N HIS A 61 -9.54 -1.17 -6.61
CA HIS A 61 -10.62 -0.24 -6.30
C HIS A 61 -11.96 -0.94 -6.17
N TYR A 62 -12.26 -1.88 -7.07
CA TYR A 62 -13.48 -2.68 -7.00
C TYR A 62 -13.54 -3.47 -5.69
N PHE A 63 -12.46 -4.19 -5.36
CA PHE A 63 -12.38 -4.96 -4.12
C PHE A 63 -12.45 -4.06 -2.88
N TRP A 64 -11.79 -2.90 -2.91
CA TRP A 64 -11.86 -1.92 -1.83
C TRP A 64 -13.27 -1.38 -1.63
N ASN A 65 -14.02 -1.14 -2.70
CA ASN A 65 -15.40 -0.68 -2.59
C ASN A 65 -16.31 -1.75 -1.97
N ILE A 66 -16.12 -3.03 -2.31
CA ILE A 66 -16.85 -4.14 -1.66
C ILE A 66 -16.56 -4.17 -0.15
N ILE A 67 -15.27 -4.15 0.23
CA ILE A 67 -14.89 -4.14 1.65
C ILE A 67 -15.49 -2.91 2.35
N LYS A 68 -15.45 -1.75 1.68
CA LYS A 68 -15.98 -0.52 2.24
C LYS A 68 -17.48 -0.63 2.48
N GLU A 69 -18.25 -1.11 1.52
CA GLU A 69 -19.72 -1.23 1.65
C GLU A 69 -20.14 -2.32 2.63
N VAL A 70 -19.49 -3.49 2.61
CA VAL A 70 -19.89 -4.63 3.42
C VAL A 70 -19.42 -4.52 4.86
N ILE A 71 -18.20 -4.02 5.06
CA ILE A 71 -17.55 -4.04 6.38
C ILE A 71 -17.46 -2.64 6.96
N TRP A 72 -16.91 -1.69 6.19
CA TRP A 72 -16.55 -0.38 6.74
C TRP A 72 -17.76 0.52 7.00
N THR A 73 -18.70 0.63 6.07
CA THR A 73 -19.88 1.49 6.19
C THR A 73 -20.76 1.07 7.37
N PRO A 74 -21.17 -0.21 7.51
CA PRO A 74 -22.00 -0.63 8.65
C PRO A 74 -21.27 -0.45 9.98
N PHE A 75 -19.96 -0.72 10.00
CA PHE A 75 -19.14 -0.49 11.18
C PHE A 75 -19.13 0.98 11.60
N VAL A 76 -18.86 1.90 10.68
CA VAL A 76 -18.82 3.34 10.97
C VAL A 76 -20.19 3.87 11.38
N GLU A 77 -21.26 3.45 10.71
CA GLU A 77 -22.64 3.84 11.07
C GLU A 77 -23.02 3.36 12.47
N THR A 78 -22.69 2.11 12.80
CA THR A 78 -22.91 1.56 14.14
C THR A 78 -22.14 2.36 15.20
N MET A 79 -20.87 2.66 14.95
CA MET A 79 -20.04 3.45 15.87
C MET A 79 -20.55 4.89 16.03
N ARG A 80 -21.04 5.51 14.95
CA ARG A 80 -21.66 6.84 14.99
C ARG A 80 -22.97 6.81 15.78
N GLY A 81 -23.82 5.80 15.56
CA GLY A 81 -25.05 5.60 16.32
C GLY A 81 -24.77 5.47 17.82
N LEU A 82 -23.82 4.62 18.19
CA LEU A 82 -23.36 4.46 19.57
C LEU A 82 -22.87 5.79 20.18
N SER A 83 -22.05 6.55 19.45
CA SER A 83 -21.56 7.85 19.92
C SER A 83 -22.67 8.89 20.11
N ALA A 84 -23.75 8.77 19.33
CA ALA A 84 -24.93 9.63 19.41
C ALA A 84 -25.96 9.12 20.45
N GLY A 85 -25.66 8.04 21.17
CA GLY A 85 -26.54 7.45 22.19
C GLY A 85 -27.63 6.53 21.64
N VAL A 86 -27.61 6.20 20.34
CA VAL A 86 -28.49 5.19 19.73
C VAL A 86 -27.89 3.80 20.01
N ASN A 87 -28.66 2.92 20.65
CA ASN A 87 -28.22 1.56 20.92
C ASN A 87 -28.55 0.64 19.73
N PRO A 88 -27.56 0.20 18.94
CA PRO A 88 -27.78 -0.63 17.74
C PRO A 88 -28.18 -2.08 18.08
N PHE A 89 -28.18 -2.46 19.35
CA PHE A 89 -28.51 -3.81 19.83
C PHE A 89 -29.89 -3.88 20.52
N VAL A 90 -30.57 -2.76 20.67
CA VAL A 90 -31.95 -2.72 21.18
C VAL A 90 -32.85 -2.51 19.96
N LYS A 91 -33.65 -3.53 19.67
CA LYS A 91 -34.53 -3.60 18.50
C LYS A 91 -35.64 -2.55 18.57
#